data_AF-A0A4U6BH79-F1
#
_entry.id   AF-A0A4U6BH79-F1
#
_cell.length_a   1.000
_cell.length_b   1.000
_cell.length_c   1.000
_cell.angle_alpha   90.00
_cell.angle_beta   90.00
_cell.angle_gamma   90.00
#
_symmetry.space_group_name_H-M   'P 1'
#
loop_
_entity.id
_entity.type
_entity.pdbx_description
1 polymer ?
#
loop_
_entity_poly.entity_id
_entity_poly.type
_entity_poly.pdbx_seq_one_letter_code
_entity_poly.pdbx_strand_id
1 'polypeptide(L)'
;YGVAVDNATDSITLTPTATGPNAAITVGGQTVASGSASQQIALAVGTTAIPVVVTAEDNATTRTYTVTVTRTASTNARLAGLAPSTGTLNPVFSADTLDYDVAVANAVEHLALTPTADGAGATITVDGQSVASGRASQAVALAVGSTAIPVVVTAEDGTTILTYTVTVERAQPVPTVISRTIEITAGETASVDLTEGASGGPFTDAAIVDLSDADAGTAQIERDDQIYRLVFASSPTYAG
;
A
#
# COMPACT_ATOMS: atom_id res chain seq x y z
N TYR A 1 30.84 29.77 -12.76
CA TYR A 1 29.53 30.40 -12.42
C TYR A 1 28.61 29.32 -11.90
N GLY A 2 27.86 29.56 -10.83
CA GLY A 2 26.95 28.58 -10.23
C GLY A 2 25.51 29.12 -10.21
N VAL A 3 24.54 28.31 -10.63
CA VAL A 3 23.11 28.65 -10.56
C VAL A 3 22.33 27.43 -10.07
N ALA A 4 21.33 27.66 -9.23
CA ALA A 4 20.38 26.63 -8.82
C ALA A 4 19.05 26.86 -9.55
N VAL A 5 18.43 25.76 -9.98
CA VAL A 5 17.09 25.77 -10.59
C VAL A 5 16.20 24.76 -9.87
N ASP A 6 14.89 24.97 -9.94
CA ASP A 6 13.93 24.05 -9.35
C ASP A 6 13.86 22.70 -10.09
N ASN A 7 13.19 21.73 -9.49
CA ASN A 7 13.02 20.40 -10.09
C ASN A 7 12.26 20.46 -11.43
N ALA A 8 11.34 21.42 -11.61
CA ALA A 8 10.56 21.57 -12.83
C ALA A 8 11.41 22.04 -14.04
N THR A 9 12.55 22.68 -13.79
CA THR A 9 13.48 23.13 -14.83
C THR A 9 14.35 21.95 -15.31
N ASP A 10 13.85 21.20 -16.29
CA ASP A 10 14.54 20.06 -16.89
C ASP A 10 15.62 20.44 -17.91
N SER A 11 15.72 21.72 -18.25
CA SER A 11 16.62 22.22 -19.28
C SER A 11 16.81 23.72 -19.23
N ILE A 12 17.93 24.19 -19.79
CA ILE A 12 18.24 25.63 -19.91
C ILE A 12 18.90 25.95 -21.25
N THR A 13 19.01 27.24 -21.55
CA THR A 13 19.90 27.78 -22.59
C THR A 13 20.87 28.79 -21.98
N LEU A 14 22.06 28.93 -22.55
CA LEU A 14 23.02 29.96 -22.18
C LEU A 14 23.18 30.97 -23.32
N THR A 15 23.26 32.26 -22.99
CA THR A 15 23.48 33.34 -23.97
C THR A 15 24.85 33.97 -23.73
N PRO A 16 25.95 33.30 -24.09
CA PRO A 16 27.30 33.81 -23.84
C PRO A 16 27.62 34.97 -24.79
N THR A 17 28.44 35.90 -24.33
CA THR A 17 29.01 36.97 -25.15
C THR A 17 30.53 36.92 -25.08
N ALA A 18 31.19 37.11 -26.21
CA ALA A 18 32.63 37.30 -26.29
C ALA A 18 32.94 38.78 -26.57
N THR A 19 34.00 39.29 -25.94
CA THR A 19 34.48 40.67 -26.15
C THR A 19 35.34 40.81 -27.40
N GLY A 20 35.97 39.72 -27.86
CA GLY A 20 36.73 39.71 -29.12
C GLY A 20 35.76 39.62 -30.33
N PRO A 21 35.91 40.49 -31.35
CA PRO A 21 34.93 40.60 -32.44
C PRO A 21 34.79 39.34 -33.30
N ASN A 22 35.84 38.51 -33.37
CA ASN A 22 35.87 37.28 -34.17
C ASN A 22 36.12 36.02 -33.30
N ALA A 23 35.85 36.09 -32.00
CA ALA A 23 36.00 34.94 -31.12
C ALA A 23 34.87 33.91 -31.37
N ALA A 24 35.25 32.63 -31.41
CA ALA A 24 34.30 31.53 -31.52
C ALA A 24 33.89 31.05 -30.12
N ILE A 25 32.59 30.81 -29.90
CA ILE A 25 32.06 30.28 -28.63
C ILE A 25 31.49 28.90 -28.88
N THR A 26 31.79 27.94 -28.00
CA THR A 26 31.03 26.71 -27.89
C THR A 26 30.41 26.57 -26.51
N VAL A 27 29.21 26.00 -26.44
CA VAL A 27 28.50 25.68 -25.20
C VAL A 27 28.18 24.19 -25.22
N GLY A 28 28.70 23.43 -24.26
CA GLY A 28 28.55 21.97 -24.25
C GLY A 28 29.12 21.31 -25.51
N GLY A 29 30.16 21.91 -26.11
CA GLY A 29 30.79 21.43 -27.35
C GLY A 29 30.15 21.92 -28.65
N GLN A 30 28.96 22.53 -28.61
CA GLN A 30 28.26 23.03 -29.79
C GLN A 30 28.52 24.52 -30.02
N THR A 31 28.76 24.93 -31.26
CA THR A 31 29.02 26.33 -31.61
C THR A 31 27.79 27.21 -31.36
N VAL A 32 28.01 28.37 -30.73
CA VAL A 32 26.97 29.37 -30.43
C VAL A 32 27.47 30.75 -30.86
N ALA A 33 26.64 31.51 -31.55
CA ALA A 33 26.97 32.89 -31.91
C ALA A 33 26.99 33.79 -30.67
N SER A 34 27.94 34.72 -30.59
CA SER A 34 28.03 35.68 -29.48
C SER A 34 26.72 36.46 -29.33
N GLY A 35 26.18 36.50 -28.11
CA GLY A 35 24.91 37.15 -27.79
C GLY A 35 23.66 36.36 -28.21
N SER A 36 23.80 35.16 -28.78
CA SER A 36 22.69 34.27 -29.12
C SER A 36 22.53 33.16 -28.08
N ALA A 37 21.31 32.67 -27.91
CA ALA A 37 21.05 31.52 -27.05
C ALA A 37 21.68 30.25 -27.64
N SER A 38 22.20 29.38 -26.77
CA SER A 38 22.63 28.03 -27.13
C SER A 38 21.43 27.14 -27.49
N GLN A 39 21.72 25.93 -27.96
CA GLN A 39 20.78 24.82 -27.90
C GLN A 39 20.26 24.61 -26.48
N GLN A 40 19.09 23.96 -26.36
CA GLN A 40 18.56 23.50 -25.08
C GLN A 40 19.49 22.43 -24.51
N ILE A 41 19.88 22.62 -23.26
CA ILE A 41 20.78 21.73 -22.52
C ILE A 41 19.95 21.04 -21.47
N ALA A 42 19.74 19.73 -21.61
CA ALA A 42 19.02 18.94 -20.62
C ALA A 42 19.80 18.88 -19.30
N LEU A 43 19.07 18.98 -18.19
CA LEU A 43 19.59 18.94 -16.84
C LEU A 43 19.13 17.65 -16.16
N ALA A 44 20.08 16.83 -15.73
CA ALA A 44 19.80 15.79 -14.76
C ALA A 44 19.58 16.43 -13.38
N VAL A 45 18.81 15.76 -12.52
CA VAL A 45 18.73 16.14 -11.10
C VAL A 45 20.12 16.08 -10.47
N GLY A 46 20.43 17.05 -9.62
CA GLY A 46 21.76 17.28 -9.10
C GLY A 46 22.56 18.27 -9.97
N THR A 47 23.87 18.11 -9.98
CA THR A 47 24.77 19.09 -10.58
C THR A 47 25.17 18.71 -12.01
N THR A 48 24.93 19.61 -12.95
CA THR A 48 25.38 19.54 -14.35
C THR A 48 26.45 20.61 -14.60
N ALA A 49 27.63 20.20 -15.06
CA ALA A 49 28.70 21.13 -15.45
C ALA A 49 28.69 21.36 -16.96
N ILE A 50 28.49 22.60 -17.38
CA ILE A 50 28.38 23.00 -18.78
C ILE A 50 29.64 23.80 -19.16
N PRO A 51 30.53 23.24 -19.99
CA PRO A 51 31.69 23.98 -20.48
C PRO A 51 31.26 25.00 -21.53
N VAL A 52 31.70 26.24 -21.34
CA VAL A 52 31.63 27.33 -22.32
C VAL A 52 33.05 27.65 -22.74
N VAL A 53 33.43 27.26 -23.95
CA VAL A 53 34.79 27.48 -24.47
C VAL A 53 34.76 28.65 -25.43
N VAL A 54 35.57 29.67 -25.13
CA VAL A 54 35.81 30.82 -26.01
C VAL A 54 37.18 30.65 -26.64
N THR A 55 37.22 30.61 -27.97
CA THR A 55 38.45 30.53 -28.77
C THR A 55 38.69 31.89 -29.41
N ALA A 56 39.87 32.45 -29.23
CA ALA A 56 40.24 33.72 -29.86
C ALA A 56 40.35 33.56 -31.40
N GLU A 57 40.40 34.69 -32.11
CA GLU A 57 40.50 34.74 -33.57
C GLU A 57 41.74 34.02 -34.14
N ASP A 58 42.79 33.90 -33.33
CA ASP A 58 44.02 33.16 -33.68
C ASP A 58 43.82 31.63 -33.77
N ASN A 59 42.63 31.12 -33.41
CA ASN A 59 42.29 29.70 -33.32
C ASN A 59 43.22 28.85 -32.43
N ALA A 60 44.02 29.50 -31.58
CA ALA A 60 45.03 28.85 -30.74
C ALA A 60 44.78 29.14 -29.25
N THR A 61 44.31 30.34 -28.92
CA THR A 61 44.09 30.76 -27.54
C THR A 61 42.66 30.45 -27.12
N THR A 62 42.49 29.47 -26.21
CA THR A 62 41.18 29.12 -25.64
C THR A 62 41.06 29.52 -24.17
N ARG A 63 39.86 29.95 -23.77
CA ARG A 63 39.46 30.06 -22.35
C ARG A 63 38.18 29.28 -22.12
N THR A 64 38.20 28.41 -21.11
CA THR A 64 37.03 27.64 -20.71
C THR A 64 36.42 28.22 -19.45
N TYR A 65 35.12 28.50 -19.50
CA TYR A 65 34.29 28.87 -18.37
C TYR A 65 33.34 27.71 -18.08
N THR A 66 33.30 27.27 -16.83
CA THR A 66 32.31 26.26 -16.42
C THR A 66 31.11 26.95 -15.79
N VAL A 67 29.95 26.71 -16.37
CA VAL A 67 28.65 27.04 -15.76
C VAL A 67 28.15 25.77 -15.09
N THR A 68 28.08 25.82 -13.76
CA THR A 68 27.58 24.73 -12.94
C THR A 68 26.12 25.02 -12.62
N VAL A 69 25.23 24.12 -13.02
CA VAL A 69 23.79 24.22 -12.77
C VAL A 69 23.42 23.10 -11.81
N THR A 70 22.79 23.43 -10.68
CA THR A 70 22.25 22.43 -9.76
C THR A 70 20.73 22.44 -9.84
N ARG A 71 20.16 21.38 -10.41
CA ARG A 71 18.71 21.13 -10.45
C ARG A 71 18.32 20.39 -9.17
N THR A 72 17.39 20.96 -8.39
CA THR A 72 16.97 20.33 -7.13
C THR A 72 16.16 19.04 -7.38
N ALA A 73 16.30 18.07 -6.48
CA ALA A 73 15.47 16.88 -6.48
C ALA A 73 14.06 17.21 -5.97
N SER A 74 13.05 16.50 -6.46
CA SER A 74 11.68 16.64 -5.96
C SER A 74 11.56 16.14 -4.53
N THR A 75 10.83 16.87 -3.69
CA THR A 75 10.45 16.47 -2.33
C THR A 75 9.04 15.89 -2.28
N ASN A 76 8.38 15.68 -3.42
CA ASN A 76 7.01 15.17 -3.44
C ASN A 76 6.95 13.66 -3.20
N ALA A 77 6.64 13.28 -1.95
CA ALA A 77 6.43 11.90 -1.53
C ALA A 77 4.93 11.50 -1.48
N ARG A 78 4.04 12.20 -2.18
CA ARG A 78 2.60 11.88 -2.15
C ARG A 78 2.23 10.79 -3.14
N LEU A 79 1.13 10.08 -2.84
CA LEU A 79 0.42 9.27 -3.83
C LEU A 79 -0.61 10.12 -4.57
N ALA A 80 -0.74 9.88 -5.87
CA ALA A 80 -1.86 10.34 -6.70
C ALA A 80 -3.03 9.34 -6.70
N GLY A 81 -2.80 8.11 -6.26
CA GLY A 81 -3.82 7.07 -6.15
C GLY A 81 -3.39 5.90 -5.27
N LEU A 82 -4.35 5.26 -4.61
CA LEU A 82 -4.17 4.01 -3.89
C LEU A 82 -5.45 3.19 -4.06
N ALA A 83 -5.33 1.95 -4.51
CA ALA A 83 -6.48 1.07 -4.71
C ALA A 83 -6.18 -0.36 -4.22
N PRO A 84 -7.02 -0.94 -3.35
CA PRO A 84 -6.91 -2.34 -2.99
C PRO A 84 -7.47 -3.24 -4.11
N SER A 85 -6.96 -4.47 -4.23
CA SER A 85 -7.44 -5.44 -5.22
C SER A 85 -8.86 -5.94 -4.95
N THR A 86 -9.34 -5.79 -3.70
CA THR A 86 -10.72 -6.06 -3.29
C THR A 86 -11.09 -5.19 -2.09
N GLY A 87 -12.38 -5.01 -1.85
CA GLY A 87 -12.90 -4.05 -0.87
C GLY A 87 -12.77 -2.60 -1.37
N THR A 88 -13.01 -1.66 -0.45
CA THR A 88 -12.96 -0.22 -0.74
C THR A 88 -12.23 0.48 0.39
N LEU A 89 -11.36 1.43 0.07
CA LEU A 89 -10.75 2.31 1.07
C LEU A 89 -11.83 3.13 1.76
N ASN A 90 -11.71 3.23 3.08
CA ASN A 90 -12.47 4.13 3.91
C ASN A 90 -11.50 4.95 4.79
N PRO A 91 -11.42 6.27 4.64
CA PRO A 91 -12.17 7.09 3.69
C PRO A 91 -11.78 6.82 2.22
N VAL A 92 -12.55 7.38 1.28
CA VAL A 92 -12.13 7.40 -0.14
C VAL A 92 -10.77 8.08 -0.25
N PHE A 93 -9.92 7.58 -1.15
CA PHE A 93 -8.55 8.05 -1.30
C PHE A 93 -8.45 9.58 -1.45
N SER A 94 -7.55 10.16 -0.67
CA SER A 94 -7.08 11.54 -0.76
C SER A 94 -5.58 11.58 -0.48
N ALA A 95 -4.83 12.35 -1.26
CA ALA A 95 -3.36 12.43 -1.10
C ALA A 95 -2.91 12.88 0.30
N ASP A 96 -3.75 13.63 1.02
CA ASP A 96 -3.49 14.14 2.37
C ASP A 96 -3.89 13.18 3.49
N THR A 97 -4.67 12.13 3.19
CA THR A 97 -5.07 11.13 4.18
C THR A 97 -4.06 9.99 4.18
N LEU A 98 -3.48 9.71 5.35
CA LEU A 98 -2.42 8.72 5.50
C LEU A 98 -2.95 7.38 6.01
N ASP A 99 -4.08 7.35 6.71
CA ASP A 99 -4.64 6.13 7.29
C ASP A 99 -5.95 5.76 6.60
N TYR A 100 -6.07 4.50 6.24
CA TYR A 100 -7.24 3.93 5.57
C TYR A 100 -7.62 2.59 6.17
N ASP A 101 -8.92 2.33 6.21
CA ASP A 101 -9.49 1.03 6.52
C ASP A 101 -10.03 0.34 5.26
N VAL A 102 -9.91 -0.98 5.21
CA VAL A 102 -10.53 -1.83 4.18
C VAL A 102 -11.14 -3.05 4.85
N ALA A 103 -12.46 -3.22 4.73
CA ALA A 103 -13.13 -4.44 5.20
C ALA A 103 -13.19 -5.48 4.07
N VAL A 104 -12.83 -6.73 4.37
CA VAL A 104 -12.90 -7.85 3.42
C VAL A 104 -13.58 -9.07 4.02
N ALA A 105 -14.19 -9.90 3.17
CA ALA A 105 -14.80 -11.16 3.59
C ALA A 105 -13.73 -12.14 4.09
N ASN A 106 -14.14 -13.09 4.95
CA ASN A 106 -13.24 -14.09 5.51
C ASN A 106 -12.50 -14.91 4.43
N ALA A 107 -13.12 -15.16 3.27
CA ALA A 107 -12.49 -15.90 2.18
C ALA A 107 -11.31 -15.16 1.49
N VAL A 108 -11.14 -13.86 1.74
CA VAL A 108 -10.02 -13.08 1.19
C VAL A 108 -8.80 -13.30 2.08
N GLU A 109 -7.94 -14.23 1.68
CA GLU A 109 -6.70 -14.56 2.41
C GLU A 109 -5.53 -13.64 2.04
N HIS A 110 -5.62 -12.96 0.91
CA HIS A 110 -4.57 -12.08 0.40
C HIS A 110 -5.13 -10.80 -0.18
N LEU A 111 -4.36 -9.71 -0.08
CA LEU A 111 -4.66 -8.42 -0.70
C LEU A 111 -3.44 -7.88 -1.44
N ALA A 112 -3.64 -7.31 -2.62
CA ALA A 112 -2.64 -6.48 -3.28
C ALA A 112 -3.10 -5.02 -3.28
N LEU A 113 -2.15 -4.09 -3.22
CA LEU A 113 -2.39 -2.65 -3.34
C LEU A 113 -1.80 -2.15 -4.66
N THR A 114 -2.51 -1.24 -5.33
CA THR A 114 -2.04 -0.54 -6.53
C THR A 114 -1.81 0.93 -6.20
N PRO A 115 -0.63 1.29 -5.67
CA PRO A 115 -0.28 2.69 -5.41
C PRO A 115 0.20 3.38 -6.69
N THR A 116 -0.08 4.67 -6.82
CA THR A 116 0.40 5.55 -7.89
C THR A 116 1.08 6.75 -7.27
N ALA A 117 2.37 6.94 -7.53
CA ALA A 117 3.12 8.10 -7.06
C ALA A 117 2.67 9.36 -7.79
N ASP A 118 2.57 10.48 -7.06
CA ASP A 118 2.34 11.81 -7.62
C ASP A 118 3.67 12.47 -8.04
N GLY A 119 4.72 12.32 -7.21
CA GLY A 119 6.05 12.82 -7.51
C GLY A 119 6.76 12.04 -8.61
N ALA A 120 7.18 12.73 -9.67
CA ALA A 120 8.12 12.15 -10.63
C ALA A 120 9.43 11.76 -9.92
N GLY A 121 9.95 10.57 -10.22
CA GLY A 121 11.16 10.04 -9.57
C GLY A 121 10.96 9.49 -8.16
N ALA A 122 9.75 9.61 -7.57
CA ALA A 122 9.45 8.96 -6.29
C ALA A 122 9.41 7.44 -6.43
N THR A 123 9.79 6.75 -5.36
CA THR A 123 9.78 5.28 -5.26
C THR A 123 8.74 4.84 -4.24
N ILE A 124 8.13 3.67 -4.46
CA ILE A 124 7.10 3.12 -3.58
C ILE A 124 7.52 1.74 -3.08
N THR A 125 7.30 1.48 -1.80
CA THR A 125 7.26 0.11 -1.26
C THR A 125 5.90 -0.19 -0.64
N VAL A 126 5.44 -1.43 -0.77
CA VAL A 126 4.25 -1.96 -0.10
C VAL A 126 4.72 -3.14 0.74
N ASP A 127 4.45 -3.09 2.05
CA ASP A 127 4.93 -4.09 3.00
C ASP A 127 6.45 -4.34 2.87
N GLY A 128 7.20 -3.25 2.68
CA GLY A 128 8.66 -3.26 2.51
C GLY A 128 9.18 -3.74 1.15
N GLN A 129 8.33 -4.17 0.21
CA GLN A 129 8.74 -4.59 -1.13
C GLN A 129 8.51 -3.49 -2.17
N SER A 130 9.46 -3.28 -3.08
CA SER A 130 9.37 -2.25 -4.12
C SER A 130 8.23 -2.53 -5.11
N VAL A 131 7.43 -1.50 -5.41
CA VAL A 131 6.32 -1.56 -6.35
C VAL A 131 6.45 -0.42 -7.36
N ALA A 132 6.30 -0.73 -8.65
CA ALA A 132 6.26 0.29 -9.69
C ALA A 132 4.96 1.10 -9.59
N SER A 133 5.05 2.43 -9.74
CA SER A 133 3.88 3.32 -9.74
C SER A 133 2.81 2.85 -10.73
N GLY A 134 1.56 2.79 -10.27
CA GLY A 134 0.39 2.35 -11.06
C GLY A 134 0.32 0.83 -11.30
N ARG A 135 1.14 0.03 -10.61
CA ARG A 135 1.11 -1.44 -10.69
C ARG A 135 0.69 -2.06 -9.36
N ALA A 136 0.04 -3.21 -9.44
CA ALA A 136 -0.29 -3.99 -8.26
C ALA A 136 0.98 -4.49 -7.57
N SER A 137 0.98 -4.44 -6.24
CA SER A 137 2.00 -5.05 -5.39
C SER A 137 1.96 -6.58 -5.48
N GLN A 138 2.91 -7.21 -4.80
CA GLN A 138 2.77 -8.59 -4.38
C GLN A 138 1.51 -8.79 -3.52
N ALA A 139 1.02 -10.03 -3.47
CA ALA A 139 -0.07 -10.42 -2.58
C ALA A 139 0.43 -10.44 -1.12
N VAL A 140 -0.20 -9.64 -0.26
CA VAL A 140 0.06 -9.59 1.19
C VAL A 140 -0.92 -10.54 1.88
N ALA A 141 -0.43 -11.44 2.74
CA ALA A 141 -1.27 -12.38 3.48
C ALA A 141 -2.02 -11.66 4.62
N LEU A 142 -3.29 -12.01 4.80
CA LEU A 142 -4.18 -11.41 5.79
C LEU A 142 -4.49 -12.40 6.92
N ALA A 143 -4.20 -11.98 8.16
CA ALA A 143 -4.73 -12.64 9.33
C ALA A 143 -6.25 -12.39 9.43
N VAL A 144 -7.00 -13.29 10.06
CA VAL A 144 -8.38 -12.98 10.47
C VAL A 144 -8.32 -11.84 11.49
N GLY A 145 -9.21 -10.85 11.35
CA GLY A 145 -9.14 -9.59 12.06
C GLY A 145 -8.25 -8.57 11.33
N SER A 146 -7.54 -7.75 12.11
CA SER A 146 -6.80 -6.60 11.58
C SER A 146 -5.40 -6.97 11.07
N THR A 147 -5.05 -6.48 9.87
CA THR A 147 -3.72 -6.53 9.27
C THR A 147 -3.34 -5.14 8.74
N ALA A 148 -2.30 -4.51 9.27
CA ALA A 148 -1.82 -3.21 8.78
C ALA A 148 -0.76 -3.38 7.68
N ILE A 149 -0.96 -2.73 6.54
CA ILE A 149 -0.10 -2.79 5.37
C ILE A 149 0.48 -1.39 5.11
N PRO A 150 1.78 -1.15 5.39
CA PRO A 150 2.40 0.14 5.11
C PRO A 150 2.73 0.28 3.62
N VAL A 151 2.38 1.43 3.05
CA VAL A 151 2.76 1.88 1.72
C VAL A 151 3.66 3.10 1.88
N VAL A 152 4.96 2.90 1.70
CA VAL A 152 5.98 3.94 1.91
C VAL A 152 6.35 4.55 0.57
N VAL A 153 6.24 5.87 0.47
CA VAL A 153 6.67 6.65 -0.68
C VAL A 153 7.90 7.46 -0.28
N THR A 154 9.00 7.30 -1.02
CA THR A 154 10.21 8.10 -0.87
C THR A 154 10.33 9.01 -2.07
N ALA A 155 10.39 10.33 -1.86
CA ALA A 155 10.56 11.30 -2.93
C ALA A 155 11.92 11.16 -3.63
N GLU A 156 12.08 11.86 -4.75
CA GLU A 156 13.32 11.83 -5.56
C GLU A 156 14.56 12.32 -4.78
N ASP A 157 14.37 13.17 -3.77
CA ASP A 157 15.43 13.63 -2.87
C ASP A 157 16.02 12.52 -1.98
N GLY A 158 15.36 11.36 -1.88
CA GLY A 158 15.76 10.23 -1.05
C GLY A 158 15.59 10.45 0.46
N THR A 159 15.10 11.61 0.89
CA THR A 159 15.00 11.99 2.31
C THR A 159 13.58 12.33 2.76
N THR A 160 12.75 12.83 1.85
CA THR A 160 11.34 13.07 2.14
C THR A 160 10.58 11.76 1.96
N ILE A 161 10.03 11.26 3.06
CA ILE A 161 9.32 9.98 3.13
C ILE A 161 7.92 10.23 3.69
N LEU A 162 6.91 9.65 3.04
CA LEU A 162 5.54 9.64 3.51
C LEU A 162 5.01 8.20 3.53
N THR A 163 4.35 7.82 4.61
CA THR A 163 3.79 6.47 4.76
C THR A 163 2.28 6.56 4.82
N TYR A 164 1.63 5.82 3.92
CA TYR A 164 0.19 5.55 3.95
C TYR A 164 -0.04 4.17 4.57
N THR A 165 -0.90 4.05 5.57
CA THR A 165 -1.24 2.78 6.23
C THR A 165 -2.60 2.31 5.77
N VAL A 166 -2.68 1.12 5.20
CA VAL A 166 -3.95 0.45 4.92
C VAL A 166 -4.17 -0.64 5.96
N THR A 167 -5.11 -0.41 6.86
CA THR A 167 -5.58 -1.39 7.84
C THR A 167 -6.69 -2.23 7.23
N VAL A 168 -6.42 -3.51 7.02
CA VAL A 168 -7.37 -4.45 6.47
C VAL A 168 -8.04 -5.21 7.61
N GLU A 169 -9.37 -5.12 7.71
CA GLU A 169 -10.16 -5.92 8.65
C GLU A 169 -10.80 -7.09 7.90
N ARG A 170 -10.20 -8.27 8.06
CA ARG A 170 -10.72 -9.52 7.50
C ARG A 170 -11.73 -10.14 8.44
N ALA A 171 -12.96 -10.33 7.96
CA ALA A 171 -14.05 -10.86 8.78
C ALA A 171 -13.72 -12.22 9.42
N GLN A 172 -14.32 -12.47 10.60
CA GLN A 172 -14.36 -13.79 11.21
C GLN A 172 -15.09 -14.78 10.29
N PRO A 173 -14.75 -16.08 10.33
CA PRO A 173 -15.52 -17.08 9.61
C PRO A 173 -16.95 -17.14 10.15
N VAL A 174 -17.91 -17.47 9.29
CA VAL A 174 -19.31 -17.64 9.71
C VAL A 174 -19.46 -18.99 10.40
N PRO A 175 -20.00 -19.05 11.62
CA PRO A 175 -20.25 -20.31 12.32
C PRO A 175 -21.19 -21.23 11.52
N THR A 176 -20.81 -22.49 11.37
CA THR A 176 -21.67 -23.54 10.82
C THR A 176 -21.73 -24.71 11.80
N VAL A 177 -22.93 -25.21 12.02
CA VAL A 177 -23.20 -26.36 12.88
C VAL A 177 -23.81 -27.49 12.06
N ILE A 178 -23.76 -28.69 12.60
CA ILE A 178 -24.26 -29.89 11.95
C ILE A 178 -25.32 -30.55 12.82
N SER A 179 -26.43 -30.99 12.21
CA SER A 179 -27.54 -31.61 12.92
C SER A 179 -27.12 -32.90 13.61
N ARG A 180 -27.67 -33.12 14.81
CA ARG A 180 -27.39 -34.26 15.67
C ARG A 180 -28.67 -35.02 15.98
N THR A 181 -28.54 -36.32 16.17
CA THR A 181 -29.59 -37.21 16.65
C THR A 181 -28.99 -38.13 17.70
N ILE A 182 -29.68 -38.29 18.82
CA ILE A 182 -29.35 -39.24 19.87
C ILE A 182 -30.59 -40.09 20.16
N GLU A 183 -30.39 -41.39 20.39
CA GLU A 183 -31.41 -42.30 20.88
C GLU A 183 -31.09 -42.63 22.34
N ILE A 184 -32.09 -42.57 23.21
CA ILE A 184 -31.94 -42.72 24.66
C ILE A 184 -33.09 -43.53 25.23
N THR A 185 -32.81 -44.35 26.23
CA THR A 185 -33.85 -45.11 26.93
C THR A 185 -34.55 -44.19 27.94
N ALA A 186 -35.87 -44.37 28.12
CA ALA A 186 -36.63 -43.64 29.13
C ALA A 186 -36.00 -43.79 30.53
N GLY A 187 -35.82 -42.65 31.21
CA GLY A 187 -35.19 -42.56 32.52
C GLY A 187 -33.65 -42.45 32.50
N GLU A 188 -33.03 -42.47 31.31
CA GLU A 188 -31.59 -42.25 31.15
C GLU A 188 -31.28 -40.80 30.75
N THR A 189 -30.02 -40.41 30.96
CA THR A 189 -29.45 -39.13 30.53
C THR A 189 -28.41 -39.40 29.45
N ALA A 190 -28.46 -38.63 28.38
CA ALA A 190 -27.39 -38.60 27.40
C ALA A 190 -26.96 -37.17 27.11
N SER A 191 -25.82 -37.07 26.42
CA SER A 191 -25.27 -35.79 26.03
C SER A 191 -24.76 -35.84 24.61
N VAL A 192 -24.89 -34.74 23.89
CA VAL A 192 -24.33 -34.57 22.56
C VAL A 192 -23.45 -33.33 22.53
N ASP A 193 -22.25 -33.51 21.96
CA ASP A 193 -21.34 -32.41 21.69
C ASP A 193 -21.86 -31.61 20.49
N LEU A 194 -22.25 -30.35 20.74
CA LEU A 194 -22.75 -29.43 19.71
C LEU A 194 -21.62 -28.78 18.93
N THR A 195 -20.40 -28.79 19.47
CA THR A 195 -19.21 -28.24 18.83
C THR A 195 -18.51 -29.24 17.93
N GLU A 196 -18.74 -30.54 18.15
CA GLU A 196 -18.17 -31.59 17.33
C GLU A 196 -18.58 -31.45 15.85
N GLY A 197 -17.58 -31.18 15.01
CA GLY A 197 -17.73 -30.97 13.57
C GLY A 197 -18.36 -29.64 13.16
N ALA A 198 -18.61 -28.72 14.10
CA ALA A 198 -18.93 -27.34 13.79
C ALA A 198 -17.68 -26.59 13.28
N SER A 199 -17.85 -25.59 12.42
CA SER A 199 -16.75 -24.75 11.91
C SER A 199 -17.07 -23.27 12.04
N GLY A 200 -16.07 -22.41 11.82
CA GLY A 200 -16.25 -20.95 11.87
C GLY A 200 -16.38 -20.36 13.26
N GLY A 201 -15.70 -20.96 14.25
CA GLY A 201 -15.57 -20.39 15.59
C GLY A 201 -14.74 -19.10 15.64
N PRO A 202 -14.60 -18.48 16.82
CA PRO A 202 -14.94 -19.04 18.13
C PRO A 202 -16.46 -19.11 18.36
N PHE A 203 -16.93 -20.23 18.92
CA PHE A 203 -18.30 -20.35 19.43
C PHE A 203 -18.34 -19.72 20.82
N THR A 204 -19.09 -18.63 21.00
CA THR A 204 -19.11 -17.86 22.24
C THR A 204 -20.37 -18.07 23.07
N ASP A 205 -21.42 -18.65 22.48
CA ASP A 205 -22.67 -18.95 23.15
C ASP A 205 -23.42 -20.10 22.45
N ALA A 206 -24.31 -20.77 23.18
CA ALA A 206 -25.27 -21.72 22.66
C ALA A 206 -26.54 -21.70 23.51
N ALA A 207 -27.70 -21.67 22.85
CA ALA A 207 -28.99 -21.59 23.49
C ALA A 207 -29.96 -22.62 22.92
N ILE A 208 -30.81 -23.17 23.79
CA ILE A 208 -31.97 -23.96 23.40
C ILE A 208 -33.06 -22.98 22.97
N VAL A 209 -33.44 -23.02 21.70
CA VAL A 209 -34.45 -22.12 21.12
C VAL A 209 -35.84 -22.73 21.14
N ASP A 210 -35.93 -24.05 21.05
CA ASP A 210 -37.18 -24.80 21.06
C ASP A 210 -36.99 -26.17 21.71
N LEU A 211 -37.99 -26.62 22.45
CA LEU A 211 -38.13 -28.00 22.93
C LEU A 211 -39.49 -28.51 22.50
N SER A 212 -39.49 -29.53 21.64
CA SER A 212 -40.69 -30.32 21.38
C SER A 212 -40.90 -31.31 22.53
N ASP A 213 -42.16 -31.59 22.84
CA ASP A 213 -42.59 -32.55 23.85
C ASP A 213 -41.95 -32.35 25.23
N ALA A 214 -42.39 -31.31 25.94
CA ALA A 214 -41.89 -30.99 27.29
C ALA A 214 -42.05 -32.13 28.31
N ASP A 215 -42.95 -33.09 28.07
CA ASP A 215 -43.12 -34.29 28.90
C ASP A 215 -42.04 -35.36 28.64
N ALA A 216 -41.26 -35.23 27.56
CA ALA A 216 -40.20 -36.18 27.17
C ALA A 216 -38.97 -36.11 28.06
N GLY A 217 -38.72 -34.97 28.71
CA GLY A 217 -37.54 -34.79 29.56
C GLY A 217 -37.15 -33.34 29.74
N THR A 218 -35.96 -33.12 30.30
CA THR A 218 -35.36 -31.79 30.45
C THR A 218 -34.09 -31.69 29.63
N ALA A 219 -33.90 -30.53 29.00
CA ALA A 219 -32.70 -30.21 28.23
C ALA A 219 -31.95 -29.04 28.86
N GLN A 220 -30.64 -29.12 28.87
CA GLN A 220 -29.76 -28.03 29.30
C GLN A 220 -28.51 -27.98 28.43
N ILE A 221 -27.95 -26.79 28.28
CA ILE A 221 -26.63 -26.59 27.68
C ILE A 221 -25.60 -26.53 28.79
N GLU A 222 -24.62 -27.40 28.71
CA GLU A 222 -23.43 -27.35 29.53
C GLU A 222 -22.26 -26.84 28.67
N ARG A 223 -21.39 -26.04 29.27
CA ARG A 223 -20.16 -25.57 28.63
C ARG A 223 -18.98 -26.11 29.41
N ASP A 224 -18.10 -26.81 28.70
CA ASP A 224 -16.79 -27.22 29.20
C ASP A 224 -15.72 -26.63 28.28
N ASP A 225 -15.03 -25.60 28.75
CA ASP A 225 -14.02 -24.86 27.99
C ASP A 225 -14.57 -24.21 26.69
N GLN A 226 -14.24 -24.76 25.52
CA GLN A 226 -14.76 -24.35 24.20
C GLN A 226 -15.83 -25.31 23.64
N ILE A 227 -16.20 -26.34 24.41
CA ILE A 227 -17.17 -27.36 24.02
C ILE A 227 -18.53 -27.01 24.61
N TYR A 228 -19.54 -26.94 23.75
CA TYR A 228 -20.94 -26.84 24.15
C TYR A 228 -21.59 -28.21 24.04
N ARG A 229 -22.21 -28.67 25.11
CA ARG A 229 -22.83 -29.99 25.20
C ARG A 229 -24.31 -29.82 25.52
N LEU A 230 -25.19 -30.38 24.69
CA LEU A 230 -26.60 -30.50 25.04
C LEU A 230 -26.75 -31.76 25.88
N VAL A 231 -27.20 -31.60 27.12
CA VAL A 231 -27.54 -32.70 28.02
C VAL A 231 -29.06 -32.82 28.06
N PHE A 232 -29.54 -34.03 27.80
CA PHE A 232 -30.97 -34.36 27.85
C PHE A 232 -31.19 -35.48 28.85
N ALA A 233 -32.01 -35.21 29.87
CA ALA A 233 -32.47 -36.21 30.83
C ALA A 233 -33.90 -36.62 30.47
N SER A 234 -34.05 -37.86 29.99
CA SER A 234 -35.36 -38.37 29.58
C SER A 234 -36.27 -38.66 30.77
N SER A 235 -37.56 -38.42 30.60
CA SER A 235 -38.57 -38.76 31.58
C SER A 235 -38.73 -40.28 31.68
N PRO A 236 -38.73 -40.87 32.89
CA PRO A 236 -38.87 -42.31 33.07
C PRO A 236 -40.26 -42.84 32.69
N THR A 237 -41.23 -41.93 32.52
CA THR A 237 -42.62 -42.27 32.18
C THR A 237 -43.00 -41.87 30.75
N TYR A 238 -42.06 -41.34 29.96
CA TYR A 238 -42.34 -40.97 28.58
C TYR A 238 -42.37 -42.22 27.68
N ALA A 239 -43.40 -42.29 26.83
CA ALA A 239 -43.62 -43.35 25.87
C ALA A 239 -43.83 -42.71 24.50
N GLY A 240 -42.73 -42.32 23.86
CA GLY A 240 -42.70 -41.68 22.55
C GLY A 240 -41.40 -42.00 21.82
#